data_AF-A0A973EWX2-F1
#
_entry.id   AF-A0A973EWX2-F1
#
_cell.length_a   1.000
_cell.length_b   1.000
_cell.length_c   1.000
_cell.angle_alpha   90.00
_cell.angle_beta   90.00
_cell.angle_gamma   90.00
#
_symmetry.space_group_name_H-M   'P 1'
#
loop_
_entity.id
_entity.type
_entity.pdbx_description
1 polymer ?
#
loop_
_entity_poly.entity_id
_entity_poly.type
_entity_poly.pdbx_seq_one_letter_code
_entity_poly.pdbx_strand_id
1 'polypeptide(L)'
;MKWYVFLLLFLPSAALSQPLVNYVDPLIGTGPATTPGALKHSESASENKGQTIPSVGRPFAMTQWTPETRTTELKCIAPYYYTDTLITGFRGTHWLNGSCTQDYGSVTLMPFTSALPDSVRSAPVSGFRHSDEVATPYKYTVILEDYSIKAEISGSTRCGIMRFIYPGNNVSCLQIRVNSDEKEGRIWYDERKNKIFCYNPVHRIYQGHGKTAGFSGYFVIEFSHPFRLISAGKDKQSLVISFGGRKEIVTRIGSSFTDLVAAAANLEAEINGWDPDLVAEETKNEWEKTLSKIMVSGGSKDDMVKFYTALYHCYQAPRIASDFKGTYQGFADDTLIHIAEGFVYYDDFTMWDTFRALHPLLNILEPSATTDMVKSLIAKAQQGGWMPVFPLWGSYTSAMIGDHAGAMIAETFLKGNEDFDIETAY
;
A
#
# COMPACT_ATOMS: atom_id res chain seq x y z
N MET A 1 39.54 -36.01 49.36
CA MET A 1 39.48 -34.81 48.50
C MET A 1 39.23 -35.24 47.06
N LYS A 2 38.02 -35.01 46.54
CA LYS A 2 37.64 -34.74 45.14
C LYS A 2 36.12 -34.93 45.02
N TRP A 3 35.40 -33.84 45.22
CA TRP A 3 33.99 -33.74 44.89
C TRP A 3 33.91 -33.48 43.38
N TYR A 4 33.23 -34.34 42.63
CA TYR A 4 32.89 -34.08 41.24
C TYR A 4 31.58 -33.29 41.21
N VAL A 5 31.69 -31.99 40.99
CA VAL A 5 30.56 -31.12 40.68
C VAL A 5 30.19 -31.35 39.22
N PHE A 6 29.08 -32.04 38.96
CA PHE A 6 28.47 -32.08 37.64
C PHE A 6 27.79 -30.73 37.38
N LEU A 7 28.43 -29.88 36.57
CA LEU A 7 27.81 -28.68 36.03
C LEU A 7 26.85 -29.11 34.92
N LEU A 8 25.56 -29.17 35.23
CA LEU A 8 24.49 -29.26 34.24
C LEU A 8 24.41 -27.91 33.51
N LEU A 9 25.06 -27.84 32.34
CA LEU A 9 24.85 -26.77 31.38
C LEU A 9 23.41 -26.89 30.86
N PHE A 10 22.50 -26.10 31.41
CA PHE A 10 21.24 -25.79 30.76
C PHE A 10 21.54 -24.96 29.51
N LEU A 11 21.69 -25.62 28.37
CA LEU A 11 21.51 -24.96 27.08
C LEU A 11 20.01 -24.64 26.98
N PRO A 12 19.59 -23.37 26.88
CA PRO A 12 18.22 -23.08 26.52
C PRO A 12 18.03 -23.66 25.11
N SER A 13 17.23 -24.71 25.02
CA SER A 13 16.69 -25.17 23.76
C SER A 13 15.72 -24.09 23.30
N ALA A 14 16.25 -23.02 22.70
CA ALA A 14 15.47 -22.12 21.89
C ALA A 14 14.98 -22.95 20.71
N ALA A 15 13.84 -23.61 20.87
CA ALA A 15 13.01 -23.95 19.73
C ALA A 15 12.83 -22.62 18.99
N LEU A 16 13.49 -22.47 17.84
CA LEU A 16 13.33 -21.30 16.98
C LEU A 16 11.83 -21.19 16.68
N SER A 17 11.15 -20.28 17.37
CA SER A 17 9.75 -19.99 17.08
C SER A 17 9.70 -19.58 15.62
N GLN A 18 8.81 -20.21 14.85
CA GLN A 18 8.58 -19.83 13.46
C GLN A 18 8.22 -18.33 13.42
N PRO A 19 8.81 -17.54 12.49
CA PRO A 19 8.45 -16.13 12.33
C PRO A 19 6.94 -15.95 12.15
N LEU A 20 6.34 -15.02 12.89
CA LEU A 20 4.90 -14.76 12.90
C LEU A 20 4.38 -14.33 11.54
N VAL A 21 5.20 -13.63 10.76
CA VAL A 21 4.90 -13.27 9.37
C VAL A 21 4.51 -14.47 8.50
N ASN A 22 4.96 -15.69 8.84
CA ASN A 22 4.59 -16.90 8.09
C ASN A 22 3.14 -17.37 8.34
N TYR A 23 2.45 -16.80 9.33
CA TYR A 23 1.03 -17.03 9.56
C TYR A 23 0.16 -16.00 8.83
N VAL A 24 0.73 -14.98 8.22
CA VAL A 24 -0.07 -14.00 7.48
C VAL A 24 -0.31 -14.50 6.07
N ASP A 25 -1.58 -14.58 5.68
CA ASP A 25 -2.01 -14.89 4.31
C ASP A 25 -2.76 -13.68 3.71
N PRO A 26 -2.07 -12.80 2.97
CA PRO A 26 -2.69 -11.62 2.36
C PRO A 26 -3.78 -11.93 1.31
N LEU A 27 -3.93 -13.18 0.88
CA LEU A 27 -4.98 -13.56 -0.08
C LEU A 27 -6.34 -13.76 0.60
N ILE A 28 -6.40 -13.90 1.93
CA ILE A 28 -7.67 -13.99 2.66
C ILE A 28 -8.47 -12.69 2.47
N GLY A 29 -9.68 -12.83 1.92
CA GLY A 29 -10.59 -11.71 1.63
C GLY A 29 -10.51 -11.17 0.19
N THR A 30 -9.56 -11.63 -0.62
CA THR A 30 -9.39 -11.18 -2.03
C THR A 30 -10.38 -11.89 -2.99
N GLY A 31 -11.02 -12.95 -2.52
CA GLY A 31 -12.09 -13.67 -3.22
C GLY A 31 -13.49 -13.37 -2.68
N PRO A 32 -14.53 -13.99 -3.27
CA PRO A 32 -15.87 -13.91 -2.73
C PRO A 32 -15.95 -14.45 -1.29
N ALA A 33 -16.67 -13.75 -0.43
CA ALA A 33 -16.98 -14.17 0.92
C ALA A 33 -17.84 -15.43 0.90
N THR A 34 -17.42 -16.43 1.68
CA THR A 34 -18.13 -17.71 1.82
C THR A 34 -18.78 -17.87 3.20
N THR A 35 -18.69 -16.85 4.06
CA THR A 35 -19.20 -16.91 5.43
C THR A 35 -20.72 -16.74 5.45
N PRO A 36 -21.45 -17.47 6.32
CA PRO A 36 -22.90 -17.34 6.42
C PRO A 36 -23.38 -15.91 6.73
N GLY A 37 -22.60 -15.15 7.50
CA GLY A 37 -22.90 -13.76 7.82
C GLY A 37 -22.86 -12.85 6.60
N ALA A 38 -21.79 -12.94 5.80
CA ALA A 38 -21.65 -12.14 4.58
C ALA A 38 -22.78 -12.46 3.58
N LEU A 39 -23.09 -13.75 3.39
CA LEU A 39 -24.15 -14.19 2.48
C LEU A 39 -25.55 -13.78 2.91
N LYS A 40 -25.79 -13.64 4.23
CA LYS A 40 -27.10 -13.27 4.79
C LYS A 40 -27.36 -11.76 4.77
N HIS A 41 -26.30 -10.96 4.86
CA HIS A 41 -26.39 -9.51 5.06
C HIS A 41 -25.89 -8.70 3.86
N SER A 42 -25.60 -9.32 2.72
CA SER A 42 -25.29 -8.59 1.49
C SER A 42 -26.57 -7.98 0.91
N GLU A 43 -26.64 -6.65 0.89
CA GLU A 43 -27.78 -5.89 0.35
C GLU A 43 -27.63 -5.62 -1.15
N SER A 44 -26.41 -5.56 -1.69
CA SER A 44 -26.15 -5.18 -3.09
C SER A 44 -25.23 -6.13 -3.87
N ALA A 45 -24.98 -7.34 -3.35
CA ALA A 45 -24.05 -8.36 -3.87
C ALA A 45 -22.58 -7.95 -3.93
N SER A 46 -22.24 -6.66 -3.91
CA SER A 46 -20.86 -6.14 -3.84
C SER A 46 -20.19 -6.44 -2.49
N GLU A 47 -20.98 -6.61 -1.43
CA GLU A 47 -20.53 -7.01 -0.08
C GLU A 47 -20.21 -8.51 0.02
N ASN A 48 -20.44 -9.28 -1.05
CA ASN A 48 -20.01 -10.67 -1.14
C ASN A 48 -18.52 -10.79 -1.47
N LYS A 49 -17.73 -9.72 -1.45
CA LYS A 49 -16.28 -9.77 -1.61
C LYS A 49 -15.65 -9.11 -0.39
N GLY A 50 -14.55 -9.67 0.12
CA GLY A 50 -13.84 -9.06 1.24
C GLY A 50 -13.20 -7.72 0.89
N GLN A 51 -13.05 -7.39 -0.40
CA GLN A 51 -12.46 -6.15 -0.91
C GLN A 51 -11.03 -5.92 -0.37
N THR A 52 -10.35 -7.00 0.01
CA THR A 52 -8.94 -6.95 0.40
C THR A 52 -8.06 -7.15 -0.82
N ILE A 53 -6.79 -6.77 -0.67
CA ILE A 53 -5.76 -6.93 -1.69
C ILE A 53 -4.53 -7.60 -1.05
N PRO A 54 -3.76 -8.40 -1.81
CA PRO A 54 -2.49 -8.95 -1.32
C PRO A 54 -1.40 -7.88 -1.37
N SER A 55 -1.52 -6.86 -0.51
CA SER A 55 -0.62 -5.71 -0.47
C SER A 55 0.71 -6.05 0.20
N VAL A 56 1.76 -5.50 -0.40
CA VAL A 56 3.11 -5.45 0.16
C VAL A 56 3.46 -4.02 0.52
N GLY A 57 4.02 -3.83 1.71
CA GLY A 57 4.41 -2.54 2.24
C GLY A 57 4.58 -2.61 3.75
N ARG A 58 5.14 -1.56 4.34
CA ARG A 58 5.25 -1.45 5.81
C ARG A 58 3.88 -1.17 6.45
N PRO A 59 3.69 -1.45 7.75
CA PRO A 59 2.48 -1.05 8.47
C PRO A 59 2.13 0.42 8.21
N PHE A 60 0.86 0.69 7.93
CA PHE A 60 0.31 2.02 7.60
C PHE A 60 0.95 2.72 6.39
N ALA A 61 1.55 1.97 5.46
CA ALA A 61 2.20 2.52 4.27
C ALA A 61 1.35 3.59 3.56
N MET A 62 2.00 4.67 3.14
CA MET A 62 1.42 5.67 2.23
C MET A 62 0.98 4.99 0.94
N THR A 63 1.91 4.29 0.31
CA THR A 63 1.69 3.55 -0.94
C THR A 63 1.89 2.08 -0.69
N GLN A 64 0.87 1.29 -1.01
CA GLN A 64 0.92 -0.16 -0.97
C GLN A 64 1.16 -0.70 -2.38
N TRP A 65 1.77 -1.88 -2.48
CA TRP A 65 2.06 -2.51 -3.77
C TRP A 65 1.30 -3.81 -3.90
N THR A 66 0.57 -4.00 -5.01
CA THR A 66 -0.25 -5.20 -5.23
C THR A 66 -0.17 -5.63 -6.70
N PRO A 67 -0.29 -6.93 -7.03
CA PRO A 67 -0.71 -7.33 -8.38
C PRO A 67 -2.04 -6.66 -8.75
N GLU A 68 -2.19 -6.33 -10.03
CA GLU A 68 -3.39 -5.74 -10.59
C GLU A 68 -4.05 -6.74 -11.55
N THR A 69 -5.33 -7.04 -11.33
CA THR A 69 -6.21 -7.78 -12.25
C THR A 69 -7.34 -6.90 -12.80
N ARG A 70 -7.56 -5.73 -12.19
CA ARG A 70 -8.55 -4.72 -12.60
C ARG A 70 -7.88 -3.35 -12.71
N THR A 71 -7.96 -2.73 -13.89
CA THR A 71 -7.16 -1.55 -14.25
C THR A 71 -7.72 -0.21 -13.74
N THR A 72 -8.94 -0.22 -13.21
CA THR A 72 -9.74 0.98 -12.89
C THR A 72 -9.48 1.45 -11.46
N GLU A 73 -9.73 2.73 -11.20
CA GLU A 73 -9.83 3.34 -9.86
C GLU A 73 -11.29 3.36 -9.35
N LEU A 74 -12.28 3.03 -10.18
CA LEU A 74 -13.70 3.11 -9.84
C LEU A 74 -14.08 2.47 -8.49
N LYS A 75 -15.08 3.10 -7.86
CA LYS A 75 -15.63 2.69 -6.56
C LYS A 75 -16.00 1.20 -6.51
N CYS A 76 -15.65 0.53 -5.41
CA CYS A 76 -15.96 -0.87 -5.11
C CYS A 76 -15.32 -1.90 -6.06
N ILE A 77 -14.28 -1.49 -6.80
CA ILE A 77 -13.50 -2.37 -7.65
C ILE A 77 -12.06 -2.39 -7.13
N ALA A 78 -11.75 -3.35 -6.25
CA ALA A 78 -10.39 -3.59 -5.81
C ALA A 78 -9.46 -3.87 -7.01
N PRO A 79 -8.17 -3.48 -6.93
CA PRO A 79 -7.20 -3.71 -8.00
C PRO A 79 -6.93 -5.20 -8.25
N TYR A 80 -7.22 -6.08 -7.28
CA TYR A 80 -7.01 -7.52 -7.37
C TYR A 80 -8.25 -8.30 -6.94
N TYR A 81 -8.57 -9.35 -7.69
CA TYR A 81 -9.51 -10.39 -7.25
C TYR A 81 -8.93 -11.78 -7.49
N TYR A 82 -9.02 -12.65 -6.49
CA TYR A 82 -8.52 -14.02 -6.55
C TYR A 82 -9.08 -14.83 -7.73
N THR A 83 -10.31 -14.56 -8.13
CA THR A 83 -10.96 -15.30 -9.23
C THR A 83 -10.51 -14.88 -10.62
N ASP A 84 -9.80 -13.77 -10.75
CA ASP A 84 -9.31 -13.29 -12.04
C ASP A 84 -8.07 -14.08 -12.45
N THR A 85 -7.96 -14.40 -13.74
CA THR A 85 -6.88 -15.26 -14.27
C THR A 85 -5.81 -14.49 -15.03
N LEU A 86 -5.93 -13.16 -15.08
CA LEU A 86 -5.04 -12.28 -15.84
C LEU A 86 -4.50 -11.17 -14.94
N ILE A 87 -3.19 -10.94 -14.99
CA ILE A 87 -2.52 -9.80 -14.38
C ILE A 87 -2.25 -8.73 -15.47
N THR A 88 -2.57 -7.48 -15.14
CA THR A 88 -2.38 -6.28 -15.95
C THR A 88 -1.25 -5.37 -15.45
N GLY A 89 -0.54 -5.81 -14.41
CA GLY A 89 0.67 -5.21 -13.88
C GLY A 89 0.77 -5.29 -12.36
N PHE A 90 1.67 -4.48 -11.80
CA PHE A 90 1.88 -4.30 -10.36
C PHE A 90 1.67 -2.83 -10.03
N ARG A 91 0.70 -2.56 -9.16
CA ARG A 91 0.17 -1.23 -8.88
C ARG A 91 0.70 -0.69 -7.57
N GLY A 92 1.22 0.52 -7.59
CA GLY A 92 1.34 1.38 -6.41
C GLY A 92 -0.03 1.99 -6.15
N THR A 93 -0.75 1.47 -5.16
CA THR A 93 -2.18 1.68 -4.92
C THR A 93 -2.42 2.41 -3.61
N HIS A 94 -3.55 3.10 -3.57
CA HIS A 94 -4.12 3.69 -2.38
C HIS A 94 -5.52 3.11 -2.09
N TRP A 95 -5.80 1.90 -2.58
CA TRP A 95 -7.00 1.15 -2.25
C TRP A 95 -7.14 1.02 -0.73
N LEU A 96 -8.34 1.31 -0.23
CA LEU A 96 -8.63 1.13 1.18
C LEU A 96 -9.06 -0.32 1.43
N ASN A 97 -8.13 -1.11 1.96
CA ASN A 97 -8.28 -2.55 2.16
C ASN A 97 -9.54 -2.88 2.99
N GLY A 98 -10.47 -3.65 2.42
CA GLY A 98 -11.74 -4.00 3.06
C GLY A 98 -12.89 -3.00 2.83
N SER A 99 -12.69 -1.95 2.04
CA SER A 99 -13.70 -0.92 1.79
C SER A 99 -14.37 -1.03 0.41
N CYS A 100 -15.49 -0.31 0.27
CA CYS A 100 -16.20 -0.11 -1.00
C CYS A 100 -15.99 1.34 -1.47
N THR A 101 -14.73 1.79 -1.51
CA THR A 101 -14.31 3.12 -1.99
C THR A 101 -13.68 3.01 -3.37
N GLN A 102 -13.18 4.12 -3.91
CA GLN A 102 -12.30 4.11 -5.08
C GLN A 102 -10.84 3.95 -4.65
N ASP A 103 -10.01 3.42 -5.55
CA ASP A 103 -8.56 3.68 -5.50
C ASP A 103 -8.31 5.12 -5.97
N TYR A 104 -7.09 5.62 -5.83
CA TYR A 104 -6.76 6.97 -6.29
C TYR A 104 -5.26 7.13 -6.51
N GLY A 105 -4.85 8.12 -7.30
CA GLY A 105 -3.47 8.57 -7.35
C GLY A 105 -2.46 7.46 -7.68
N SER A 106 -2.87 6.40 -8.37
CA SER A 106 -2.09 5.17 -8.51
C SER A 106 -1.32 5.07 -9.84
N VAL A 107 -0.30 4.21 -9.88
CA VAL A 107 0.51 3.89 -11.07
C VAL A 107 0.77 2.39 -11.16
N THR A 108 0.82 1.84 -12.38
CA THR A 108 1.00 0.41 -12.63
C THR A 108 2.17 0.14 -13.57
N LEU A 109 2.98 -0.86 -13.23
CA LEU A 109 4.10 -1.36 -14.03
C LEU A 109 3.82 -2.80 -14.49
N MET A 110 3.87 -3.05 -15.80
CA MET A 110 3.63 -4.38 -16.39
C MET A 110 4.81 -4.82 -17.25
N PRO A 111 5.65 -5.78 -16.78
CA PRO A 111 6.75 -6.31 -17.57
C PRO A 111 6.23 -7.30 -18.62
N PHE A 112 6.85 -7.31 -19.80
CA PHE A 112 6.51 -8.24 -20.86
C PHE A 112 7.69 -8.43 -21.82
N THR A 113 7.65 -9.49 -22.61
CA THR A 113 8.63 -9.68 -23.69
C THR A 113 8.01 -9.34 -25.03
N SER A 114 8.78 -8.73 -25.94
CA SER A 114 8.38 -8.55 -27.33
C SER A 114 9.41 -9.15 -28.29
N ALA A 115 8.94 -9.73 -29.40
CA ALA A 115 9.82 -10.21 -30.47
C ALA A 115 10.51 -9.04 -31.20
N LEU A 116 9.81 -7.91 -31.35
CA LEU A 116 10.35 -6.66 -31.87
C LEU A 116 9.95 -5.50 -30.95
N PRO A 117 10.80 -4.51 -30.67
CA PRO A 117 10.44 -3.40 -29.80
C PRO A 117 9.19 -2.66 -30.32
N ASP A 118 9.10 -2.42 -31.62
CA ASP A 118 8.08 -1.55 -32.24
C ASP A 118 6.74 -2.25 -32.52
N SER A 119 6.51 -3.47 -32.04
CA SER A 119 5.31 -4.28 -32.35
C SER A 119 4.22 -4.26 -31.28
N VAL A 120 4.30 -3.40 -30.26
CA VAL A 120 3.33 -3.36 -29.15
C VAL A 120 2.03 -2.70 -29.60
N ARG A 121 1.04 -3.52 -29.97
CA ARG A 121 -0.25 -3.06 -30.54
C ARG A 121 -1.38 -2.96 -29.51
N SER A 122 -1.24 -3.61 -28.36
CA SER A 122 -2.22 -3.63 -27.27
C SER A 122 -1.50 -3.54 -25.92
N ALA A 123 -2.23 -3.16 -24.88
CA ALA A 123 -1.70 -3.21 -23.52
C ALA A 123 -1.34 -4.68 -23.18
N PRO A 124 -0.13 -4.96 -22.67
CA PRO A 124 0.27 -6.29 -22.26
C PRO A 124 -0.58 -6.75 -21.07
N VAL A 125 -1.01 -8.00 -21.13
CA VAL A 125 -1.61 -8.75 -20.02
C VAL A 125 -0.92 -10.10 -19.97
N SER A 126 -0.95 -10.78 -18.82
CA SER A 126 -0.42 -12.13 -18.71
C SER A 126 -1.32 -13.04 -17.88
N GLY A 127 -1.49 -14.28 -18.32
CA GLY A 127 -1.96 -15.37 -17.48
C GLY A 127 -1.03 -15.62 -16.28
N PHE A 128 -1.61 -16.04 -15.16
CA PHE A 128 -0.88 -16.48 -13.98
C PHE A 128 -1.65 -17.61 -13.28
N ARG A 129 -0.98 -18.31 -12.36
CA ARG A 129 -1.58 -19.33 -11.50
C ARG A 129 -1.25 -19.06 -10.05
N HIS A 130 -2.20 -19.32 -9.16
CA HIS A 130 -1.96 -19.26 -7.72
C HIS A 130 -0.90 -20.28 -7.24
N SER A 131 -0.65 -21.36 -7.99
CA SER A 131 0.43 -22.31 -7.69
C SER A 131 1.82 -21.71 -7.81
N ASP A 132 1.95 -20.65 -8.62
CA ASP A 132 3.19 -19.92 -8.89
C ASP A 132 3.16 -18.52 -8.25
N GLU A 133 2.14 -18.24 -7.44
CA GLU A 133 1.94 -16.99 -6.71
C GLU A 133 2.31 -17.20 -5.24
N VAL A 134 3.13 -16.29 -4.71
CA VAL A 134 3.45 -16.24 -3.29
C VAL A 134 3.20 -14.83 -2.81
N ALA A 135 2.22 -14.67 -1.92
CA ALA A 135 1.88 -13.40 -1.29
C ALA A 135 2.28 -13.44 0.20
N THR A 136 3.10 -12.48 0.62
CA THR A 136 3.38 -12.20 2.03
C THR A 136 3.26 -10.70 2.26
N PRO A 137 3.19 -10.23 3.53
CA PRO A 137 3.15 -8.79 3.83
C PRO A 137 4.35 -7.98 3.33
N TYR A 138 5.47 -8.66 3.04
CA TYR A 138 6.77 -8.05 2.77
C TYR A 138 7.33 -8.38 1.38
N LYS A 139 6.76 -9.36 0.68
CA LYS A 139 7.16 -9.73 -0.68
C LYS A 139 6.01 -10.43 -1.41
N TYR A 140 5.77 -10.00 -2.64
CA TYR A 140 4.91 -10.70 -3.58
C TYR A 140 5.77 -11.27 -4.72
N THR A 141 5.47 -12.48 -5.16
CA THR A 141 6.15 -13.13 -6.29
C THR A 141 5.16 -13.87 -7.16
N VAL A 142 5.30 -13.75 -8.47
CA VAL A 142 4.48 -14.49 -9.44
C VAL A 142 5.26 -14.78 -10.72
N ILE A 143 4.88 -15.86 -11.42
CA ILE A 143 5.28 -16.12 -12.80
C ILE A 143 4.19 -15.62 -13.75
N LEU A 144 4.57 -14.71 -14.66
CA LEU A 144 3.74 -14.26 -15.77
C LEU A 144 3.89 -15.25 -16.92
N GLU A 145 2.92 -16.17 -17.08
CA GLU A 145 3.04 -17.37 -17.92
C GLU A 145 3.30 -17.01 -19.39
N ASP A 146 2.57 -16.04 -19.93
CA ASP A 146 2.63 -15.67 -21.35
C ASP A 146 3.99 -15.11 -21.77
N TYR A 147 4.75 -14.57 -20.81
CA TYR A 147 6.08 -13.98 -21.07
C TYR A 147 7.21 -14.77 -20.41
N SER A 148 6.89 -15.79 -19.61
CA SER A 148 7.86 -16.52 -18.79
C SER A 148 8.73 -15.59 -17.93
N ILE A 149 8.12 -14.52 -17.37
CA ILE A 149 8.80 -13.54 -16.52
C ILE A 149 8.50 -13.86 -15.07
N LYS A 150 9.52 -13.94 -14.22
CA LYS A 150 9.34 -13.91 -12.77
C LYS A 150 9.34 -12.46 -12.30
N ALA A 151 8.28 -12.07 -11.61
CA ALA A 151 8.17 -10.75 -10.99
C ALA A 151 8.23 -10.88 -9.47
N GLU A 152 9.02 -10.01 -8.84
CA GLU A 152 9.17 -9.92 -7.39
C GLU A 152 8.98 -8.47 -6.96
N ILE A 153 8.11 -8.24 -5.97
CA ILE A 153 7.68 -6.91 -5.55
C ILE A 153 7.82 -6.79 -4.04
N SER A 154 8.42 -5.70 -3.60
CA SER A 154 8.52 -5.28 -2.20
C SER A 154 8.29 -3.76 -2.09
N GLY A 155 8.11 -3.26 -0.88
CA GLY A 155 7.90 -1.83 -0.66
C GLY A 155 8.14 -1.42 0.78
N SER A 156 8.56 -0.17 0.96
CA SER A 156 8.72 0.51 2.24
C SER A 156 7.42 1.24 2.62
N THR A 157 7.51 2.37 3.32
CA THR A 157 6.34 3.17 3.70
C THR A 157 5.81 3.98 2.51
N ARG A 158 6.69 4.57 1.70
CA ARG A 158 6.35 5.47 0.58
C ARG A 158 6.94 5.02 -0.75
N CYS A 159 7.67 3.92 -0.77
CA CYS A 159 8.42 3.51 -1.95
C CYS A 159 8.20 2.03 -2.27
N GLY A 160 8.46 1.66 -3.51
CA GLY A 160 8.42 0.29 -4.02
C GLY A 160 9.74 -0.09 -4.64
N ILE A 161 10.02 -1.39 -4.65
CA ILE A 161 11.11 -1.97 -5.42
C ILE A 161 10.61 -3.25 -6.09
N MET A 162 10.87 -3.36 -7.39
CA MET A 162 10.44 -4.52 -8.18
C MET A 162 11.63 -5.09 -8.94
N ARG A 163 11.71 -6.42 -9.01
CA ARG A 163 12.68 -7.16 -9.82
C ARG A 163 11.92 -8.00 -10.84
N PHE A 164 12.29 -7.84 -12.10
CA PHE A 164 11.76 -8.59 -13.23
C PHE A 164 12.86 -9.43 -13.86
N ILE A 165 12.67 -10.74 -13.87
CA ILE A 165 13.59 -11.71 -14.46
C ILE A 165 12.99 -12.22 -15.76
N TYR A 166 13.59 -11.83 -16.88
CA TYR A 166 13.18 -12.13 -18.25
C TYR A 166 13.87 -13.42 -18.76
N PRO A 167 13.21 -14.18 -19.65
CA PRO A 167 13.76 -15.43 -20.21
C PRO A 167 15.00 -15.20 -21.10
N GLY A 168 15.20 -13.98 -21.61
CA GLY A 168 16.40 -13.57 -22.36
C GLY A 168 16.45 -14.00 -23.83
N ASN A 169 15.37 -14.57 -24.37
CA ASN A 169 15.19 -14.92 -25.77
C ASN A 169 14.53 -13.81 -26.61
N ASN A 170 13.97 -12.80 -25.96
CA ASN A 170 13.20 -11.70 -26.54
C ASN A 170 13.65 -10.36 -25.99
N VAL A 171 13.09 -9.26 -26.52
CA VAL A 171 13.29 -7.91 -26.00
C VAL A 171 12.54 -7.77 -24.68
N SER A 172 13.24 -7.33 -23.64
CA SER A 172 12.69 -7.02 -22.32
C SER A 172 12.05 -5.64 -22.35
N CYS A 173 10.73 -5.60 -22.16
CA CYS A 173 9.93 -4.38 -22.19
C CYS A 173 9.17 -4.18 -20.88
N LEU A 174 8.85 -2.93 -20.59
CA LEU A 174 8.02 -2.55 -19.46
C LEU A 174 6.99 -1.52 -19.93
N GLN A 175 5.72 -1.77 -19.64
CA GLN A 175 4.68 -0.75 -19.73
C GLN A 175 4.55 -0.08 -18.36
N ILE A 176 4.51 1.26 -18.36
CA ILE A 176 4.13 2.06 -17.20
C ILE A 176 2.83 2.76 -17.54
N ARG A 177 1.83 2.70 -16.66
CA ARG A 177 0.50 3.30 -16.84
C ARG A 177 0.10 4.08 -15.59
N VAL A 178 -0.35 5.31 -15.78
CA VAL A 178 -1.12 6.06 -14.79
C VAL A 178 -2.57 5.60 -14.88
N ASN A 179 -3.16 5.20 -13.75
CA ASN A 179 -4.47 4.55 -13.72
C ASN A 179 -5.67 5.52 -13.69
N SER A 180 -5.47 6.80 -13.99
CA SER A 180 -6.52 7.82 -13.92
C SER A 180 -7.67 7.53 -14.88
N ASP A 181 -8.82 7.14 -14.33
CA ASP A 181 -10.04 6.88 -15.12
C ASP A 181 -10.61 8.17 -15.76
N GLU A 182 -10.36 9.32 -15.15
CA GLU A 182 -10.71 10.66 -15.66
C GLU A 182 -9.81 11.12 -16.83
N LYS A 183 -8.76 10.35 -17.15
CA LYS A 183 -7.79 10.64 -18.24
C LYS A 183 -6.98 11.93 -18.04
N GLU A 184 -6.84 12.34 -16.79
CA GLU A 184 -6.09 13.53 -16.41
C GLU A 184 -4.66 13.23 -15.97
N GLY A 185 -4.32 11.95 -15.84
CA GLY A 185 -2.98 11.48 -15.55
C GLY A 185 -1.95 11.92 -16.59
N ARG A 186 -0.69 12.06 -16.17
CA ARG A 186 0.43 12.41 -17.06
C ARG A 186 1.65 11.56 -16.73
N ILE A 187 2.34 11.12 -17.78
CA ILE A 187 3.62 10.44 -17.69
C ILE A 187 4.63 11.07 -18.66
N TRP A 188 5.86 11.23 -18.19
CA TRP A 188 7.00 11.68 -19.00
C TRP A 188 8.29 11.06 -18.47
N TYR A 189 9.39 11.30 -19.17
CA TYR A 189 10.62 10.56 -18.95
C TYR A 189 11.87 11.42 -19.21
N ASP A 190 12.98 11.01 -18.61
CA ASP A 190 14.31 11.52 -18.86
C ASP A 190 15.25 10.31 -19.08
N GLU A 191 15.47 9.93 -20.34
CA GLU A 191 16.34 8.80 -20.70
C GLU A 191 17.78 9.01 -20.23
N ARG A 192 18.25 10.27 -20.12
CA ARG A 192 19.63 10.54 -19.69
C ARG A 192 19.83 10.24 -18.22
N LYS A 193 18.77 10.37 -17.42
CA LYS A 193 18.77 10.07 -15.98
C LYS A 193 18.21 8.68 -15.66
N ASN A 194 17.75 7.92 -16.65
CA ASN A 194 17.02 6.67 -16.47
C ASN A 194 15.82 6.81 -15.52
N LYS A 195 15.06 7.91 -15.67
CA LYS A 195 13.89 8.19 -14.82
C LYS A 195 12.61 8.34 -15.62
N ILE A 196 11.51 7.90 -15.02
CA ILE A 196 10.15 8.19 -15.44
C ILE A 196 9.44 8.93 -14.31
N PHE A 197 8.61 9.90 -14.67
CA PHE A 197 7.84 10.72 -13.76
C PHE A 197 6.35 10.54 -14.07
N CYS A 198 5.56 10.30 -13.03
CA CYS A 198 4.12 10.13 -13.14
C CYS A 198 3.39 11.13 -12.25
N TYR A 199 2.20 11.51 -12.71
CA TYR A 199 1.28 12.40 -12.05
C TYR A 199 -0.15 11.85 -12.24
N ASN A 200 -0.86 11.59 -11.16
CA ASN A 200 -2.25 11.11 -11.18
C ASN A 200 -3.15 11.98 -10.29
N PRO A 201 -3.97 12.88 -10.87
CA PRO A 201 -4.95 13.68 -10.14
C PRO A 201 -5.92 12.85 -9.32
N VAL A 202 -6.07 13.19 -8.05
CA VAL A 202 -7.05 12.55 -7.18
C VAL A 202 -8.39 13.27 -7.30
N HIS A 203 -9.46 12.48 -7.39
CA HIS A 203 -10.83 12.95 -7.45
C HIS A 203 -11.61 12.48 -6.23
N ARG A 204 -12.65 13.22 -5.87
CA ARG A 204 -13.52 12.89 -4.74
C ARG A 204 -14.71 12.08 -5.20
N ILE A 205 -15.20 11.20 -4.32
CA ILE A 205 -16.54 10.61 -4.40
C ILE A 205 -17.34 10.95 -3.13
N TYR A 206 -18.63 10.59 -3.12
CA TYR A 206 -19.61 11.03 -2.12
C TYR A 206 -19.82 12.55 -2.16
N GLN A 207 -19.65 13.26 -1.05
CA GLN A 207 -19.67 14.72 -1.05
C GLN A 207 -18.54 15.25 -1.93
N GLY A 208 -18.91 15.99 -2.98
CA GLY A 208 -17.98 16.50 -3.96
C GLY A 208 -17.63 15.51 -5.09
N HIS A 209 -18.49 14.50 -5.33
CA HIS A 209 -18.32 13.55 -6.44
C HIS A 209 -17.91 14.23 -7.76
N GLY A 210 -16.83 13.73 -8.37
CA GLY A 210 -16.27 14.23 -9.63
C GLY A 210 -15.46 15.51 -9.53
N LYS A 211 -15.39 16.15 -8.34
CA LYS A 211 -14.48 17.28 -8.11
C LYS A 211 -13.06 16.77 -7.86
N THR A 212 -12.08 17.58 -8.20
CA THR A 212 -10.68 17.31 -7.82
C THR A 212 -10.55 17.34 -6.29
N ALA A 213 -9.61 16.56 -5.77
CA ALA A 213 -9.26 16.53 -4.36
C ALA A 213 -8.21 17.59 -3.97
N GLY A 214 -7.73 18.39 -4.94
CA GLY A 214 -6.68 19.39 -4.71
C GLY A 214 -5.25 18.85 -4.69
N PHE A 215 -5.06 17.52 -4.74
CA PHE A 215 -3.73 16.90 -4.80
C PHE A 215 -3.66 15.76 -5.83
N SER A 216 -2.49 15.14 -5.93
CA SER A 216 -2.22 14.08 -6.91
C SER A 216 -1.26 13.05 -6.33
N GLY A 217 -1.30 11.83 -6.86
CA GLY A 217 -0.22 10.87 -6.69
C GLY A 217 0.95 11.24 -7.61
N TYR A 218 2.11 11.49 -7.03
CA TYR A 218 3.36 11.76 -7.76
C TYR A 218 4.30 10.58 -7.62
N PHE A 219 4.90 10.13 -8.72
CA PHE A 219 5.86 9.03 -8.69
C PHE A 219 7.14 9.37 -9.46
N VAL A 220 8.27 8.97 -8.88
CA VAL A 220 9.59 8.95 -9.53
C VAL A 220 10.04 7.50 -9.63
N ILE A 221 10.17 7.01 -10.85
CA ILE A 221 10.55 5.63 -11.16
C ILE A 221 11.96 5.64 -11.73
N GLU A 222 12.85 4.86 -11.13
CA GLU A 222 14.22 4.70 -11.60
C GLU A 222 14.52 3.24 -11.95
N PHE A 223 15.47 3.05 -12.86
CA PHE A 223 15.82 1.73 -13.38
C PHE A 223 17.30 1.42 -13.22
N SER A 224 17.60 0.17 -12.85
CA SER A 224 18.97 -0.37 -12.71
C SER A 224 19.77 -0.34 -14.02
N HIS A 225 19.09 -0.21 -15.17
CA HIS A 225 19.68 -0.21 -16.49
C HIS A 225 19.07 0.91 -17.35
N PRO A 226 19.83 1.45 -18.32
CA PRO A 226 19.27 2.39 -19.28
C PRO A 226 18.14 1.79 -20.09
N PHE A 227 17.12 2.60 -20.36
CA PHE A 227 15.99 2.24 -21.20
C PHE A 227 15.96 3.09 -22.47
N ARG A 228 15.19 2.64 -23.46
CA ARG A 228 14.78 3.44 -24.62
C ARG A 228 13.26 3.53 -24.67
N LEU A 229 12.71 4.70 -24.97
CA LEU A 229 11.30 4.81 -25.28
C LEU A 229 10.98 4.03 -26.56
N ILE A 230 9.93 3.21 -26.50
CA ILE A 230 9.36 2.51 -27.65
C ILE A 230 8.11 3.22 -28.14
N SER A 231 7.19 3.50 -27.23
CA SER A 231 5.96 4.20 -27.58
C SER A 231 5.40 4.97 -26.38
N ALA A 232 4.65 6.03 -26.68
CA ALA A 232 3.87 6.77 -25.72
C ALA A 232 2.39 6.65 -26.07
N GLY A 233 1.55 6.42 -25.06
CA GLY A 233 0.10 6.43 -25.20
C GLY A 233 -0.39 7.79 -25.70
N LYS A 234 -1.42 7.78 -26.57
CA LYS A 234 -1.99 9.02 -27.13
C LYS A 234 -2.54 9.96 -26.07
N ASP A 235 -3.02 9.40 -24.96
CA ASP A 235 -3.55 10.12 -23.80
C ASP A 235 -2.45 10.62 -22.84
N LYS A 236 -1.17 10.30 -23.12
CA LYS A 236 -0.01 10.61 -22.27
C LYS A 236 -0.14 10.03 -20.86
N GLN A 237 -0.83 8.88 -20.71
CA GLN A 237 -0.95 8.16 -19.44
C GLN A 237 -0.17 6.85 -19.42
N SER A 238 0.42 6.46 -20.55
CA SER A 238 1.26 5.28 -20.61
C SER A 238 2.51 5.48 -21.44
N LEU A 239 3.58 4.78 -21.04
CA LEU A 239 4.80 4.63 -21.82
C LEU A 239 5.13 3.14 -21.93
N VAL A 240 5.72 2.77 -23.06
CA VAL A 240 6.40 1.50 -23.23
C VAL A 240 7.88 1.78 -23.41
N ILE A 241 8.69 1.14 -22.58
CA ILE A 241 10.15 1.24 -22.64
C ILE A 241 10.79 -0.13 -22.87
N SER A 242 11.99 -0.12 -23.44
CA SER A 242 12.79 -1.33 -23.67
C SER A 242 14.13 -1.25 -22.97
N PHE A 243 14.55 -2.39 -22.41
CA PHE A 243 15.89 -2.61 -21.88
C PHE A 243 16.76 -3.46 -22.82
N GLY A 244 16.31 -3.73 -24.05
CA GLY A 244 16.97 -4.64 -24.97
C GLY A 244 16.98 -6.08 -24.45
N GLY A 245 18.10 -6.80 -24.59
CA GLY A 245 18.24 -8.20 -24.16
C GLY A 245 18.61 -8.39 -22.68
N ARG A 246 18.34 -7.42 -21.82
CA ARG A 246 18.66 -7.51 -20.37
C ARG A 246 17.76 -8.54 -19.69
N LYS A 247 18.35 -9.46 -18.95
CA LYS A 247 17.63 -10.57 -18.29
C LYS A 247 17.07 -10.21 -16.93
N GLU A 248 17.63 -9.20 -16.27
CA GLU A 248 17.19 -8.78 -14.95
C GLU A 248 17.11 -7.27 -14.91
N ILE A 249 15.95 -6.76 -14.49
CA ILE A 249 15.70 -5.34 -14.30
C ILE A 249 15.15 -5.15 -12.89
N VAL A 250 15.89 -4.41 -12.08
CA VAL A 250 15.39 -3.83 -10.84
C VAL A 250 14.91 -2.42 -11.12
N THR A 251 13.74 -2.06 -10.60
CA THR A 251 13.20 -0.70 -10.58
C THR A 251 12.84 -0.30 -9.16
N ARG A 252 13.15 0.95 -8.80
CA ARG A 252 12.80 1.55 -7.52
C ARG A 252 11.88 2.74 -7.77
N ILE A 253 10.85 2.88 -6.96
CA ILE A 253 9.76 3.84 -7.17
C ILE A 253 9.51 4.62 -5.89
N GLY A 254 9.67 5.94 -5.92
CA GLY A 254 9.25 6.82 -4.83
C GLY A 254 7.88 7.41 -5.13
N SER A 255 7.01 7.52 -4.12
CA SER A 255 5.73 8.22 -4.22
C SER A 255 5.64 9.41 -3.27
N SER A 256 4.74 10.34 -3.58
CA SER A 256 4.32 11.43 -2.68
C SER A 256 2.93 11.92 -3.07
N PHE A 257 2.19 12.46 -2.11
CA PHE A 257 1.00 13.26 -2.38
C PHE A 257 1.29 14.75 -2.56
N THR A 258 2.51 15.21 -2.23
CA THR A 258 2.93 16.62 -2.27
C THR A 258 3.38 17.01 -3.68
N ASP A 259 4.51 16.44 -4.13
CA ASP A 259 5.09 16.71 -5.45
C ASP A 259 6.18 15.68 -5.83
N LEU A 260 6.80 15.85 -7.00
CA LEU A 260 7.89 14.98 -7.48
C LEU A 260 9.21 15.15 -6.73
N VAL A 261 9.44 16.32 -6.11
CA VAL A 261 10.67 16.57 -5.33
C VAL A 261 10.59 15.77 -4.03
N ALA A 262 9.44 15.78 -3.38
CA ALA A 262 9.14 14.96 -2.21
C ALA A 262 9.16 13.47 -2.56
N ALA A 263 8.57 13.04 -3.70
CA ALA A 263 8.63 11.65 -4.15
C ALA A 263 10.08 11.16 -4.35
N ALA A 264 10.94 11.99 -4.96
CA ALA A 264 12.36 11.68 -5.09
C ALA A 264 13.08 11.65 -3.73
N ALA A 265 12.76 12.57 -2.82
CA ALA A 265 13.35 12.61 -1.49
C ALA A 265 12.95 11.38 -0.65
N ASN A 266 11.70 10.93 -0.75
CA ASN A 266 11.21 9.70 -0.13
C ASN A 266 11.99 8.49 -0.66
N LEU A 267 12.20 8.41 -1.98
CA LEU A 267 12.97 7.33 -2.61
C LEU A 267 14.39 7.24 -2.08
N GLU A 268 15.10 8.37 -2.03
CA GLU A 268 16.48 8.42 -1.55
C GLU A 268 16.59 8.16 -0.04
N ALA A 269 15.56 8.48 0.75
CA ALA A 269 15.54 8.22 2.18
C ALA A 269 15.23 6.75 2.52
N GLU A 270 14.31 6.11 1.77
CA GLU A 270 13.80 4.78 2.11
C GLU A 270 14.43 3.64 1.29
N ILE A 271 14.84 3.88 0.03
CA ILE A 271 15.42 2.86 -0.87
C ILE A 271 16.61 3.45 -1.65
N ASN A 272 17.74 3.66 -0.96
CA ASN A 272 18.99 4.18 -1.52
C ASN A 272 19.86 3.09 -2.21
N GLY A 273 19.24 2.07 -2.79
CA GLY A 273 19.96 0.93 -3.38
C GLY A 273 19.12 0.16 -4.38
N TRP A 274 19.72 -0.90 -4.92
CA TRP A 274 19.13 -1.75 -5.96
C TRP A 274 18.90 -3.19 -5.50
N ASP A 275 18.83 -3.43 -4.19
CA ASP A 275 18.63 -4.77 -3.61
C ASP A 275 17.17 -4.93 -3.12
N PRO A 276 16.31 -5.63 -3.89
CA PRO A 276 14.92 -5.88 -3.49
C PRO A 276 14.82 -6.81 -2.29
N ASP A 277 15.79 -7.71 -2.10
CA ASP A 277 15.76 -8.67 -1.00
C ASP A 277 16.10 -7.98 0.34
N LEU A 278 16.95 -6.95 0.32
CA LEU A 278 17.17 -6.07 1.47
C LEU A 278 15.87 -5.36 1.91
N VAL A 279 15.16 -4.72 0.97
CA VAL A 279 13.90 -4.02 1.29
C VAL A 279 12.82 -5.00 1.78
N ALA A 280 12.77 -6.20 1.19
CA ALA A 280 11.88 -7.26 1.64
C ALA A 280 12.20 -7.73 3.07
N GLU A 281 13.48 -7.90 3.42
CA GLU A 281 13.87 -8.31 4.77
C GLU A 281 13.63 -7.19 5.80
N GLU A 282 13.89 -5.93 5.47
CA GLU A 282 13.56 -4.79 6.34
C GLU A 282 12.06 -4.71 6.62
N THR A 283 11.24 -4.83 5.57
CA THR A 283 9.77 -4.80 5.68
C THR A 283 9.25 -6.00 6.47
N LYS A 284 9.84 -7.17 6.27
CA LYS A 284 9.55 -8.37 7.06
C LYS A 284 9.87 -8.17 8.53
N ASN A 285 11.01 -7.56 8.85
CA ASN A 285 11.40 -7.28 10.23
C ASN A 285 10.45 -6.29 10.91
N GLU A 286 9.96 -5.28 10.18
CA GLU A 286 8.92 -4.39 10.70
C GLU A 286 7.61 -5.11 10.95
N TRP A 287 7.17 -6.00 10.04
CA TRP A 287 5.99 -6.83 10.28
C TRP A 287 6.18 -7.79 11.45
N GLU A 288 7.34 -8.44 11.58
CA GLU A 288 7.60 -9.34 12.71
C GLU A 288 7.53 -8.58 14.04
N LYS A 289 8.14 -7.38 14.10
CA LYS A 289 8.04 -6.49 15.26
C LYS A 289 6.58 -6.13 15.56
N THR A 290 5.81 -5.76 14.54
CA THR A 290 4.40 -5.37 14.69
C THR A 290 3.52 -6.54 15.15
N LEU A 291 3.62 -7.71 14.51
CA LEU A 291 2.83 -8.89 14.85
C LEU A 291 3.21 -9.44 16.24
N SER A 292 4.48 -9.33 16.63
CA SER A 292 4.96 -9.78 17.96
C SER A 292 4.40 -8.97 19.14
N LYS A 293 3.73 -7.85 18.88
CA LYS A 293 2.99 -7.10 19.91
C LYS A 293 1.89 -7.93 20.56
N ILE A 294 1.38 -8.94 19.86
CA ILE A 294 0.51 -9.96 20.44
C ILE A 294 1.09 -11.35 20.15
N MET A 295 1.53 -12.02 21.21
CA MET A 295 1.93 -13.42 21.18
C MET A 295 0.76 -14.28 21.63
N VAL A 296 0.18 -15.06 20.71
CA VAL A 296 -0.86 -16.04 21.02
C VAL A 296 -0.27 -17.44 21.15
N SER A 297 -0.87 -18.26 22.02
CA SER A 297 -0.47 -19.66 22.21
C SER A 297 -1.70 -20.55 22.33
N GLY A 298 -1.54 -21.84 21.98
CA GLY A 298 -2.67 -22.74 21.76
C GLY A 298 -3.35 -22.52 20.41
N GLY A 299 -4.34 -23.36 20.08
CA GLY A 299 -5.03 -23.32 18.79
C GLY A 299 -4.34 -24.13 17.68
N SER A 300 -5.01 -24.25 16.54
CA SER A 300 -4.49 -24.89 15.34
C SER A 300 -3.66 -23.93 14.49
N LYS A 301 -2.91 -24.44 13.50
CA LYS A 301 -2.21 -23.59 12.51
C LYS A 301 -3.18 -22.65 11.80
N ASP A 302 -4.39 -23.12 11.48
CA ASP A 302 -5.41 -22.31 10.82
C ASP A 302 -5.91 -21.17 11.71
N ASP A 303 -5.95 -21.36 13.03
CA ASP A 303 -6.32 -20.29 13.96
C ASP A 303 -5.21 -19.23 14.06
N MET A 304 -3.95 -19.66 14.03
CA MET A 304 -2.81 -18.73 13.93
C MET A 304 -2.88 -17.92 12.64
N VAL A 305 -3.22 -18.56 11.51
CA VAL A 305 -3.36 -17.88 10.23
C VAL A 305 -4.48 -16.84 10.28
N LYS A 306 -5.66 -17.21 10.77
CA LYS A 306 -6.78 -16.26 10.94
C LYS A 306 -6.40 -15.07 11.82
N PHE A 307 -5.76 -15.35 12.96
CA PHE A 307 -5.41 -14.32 13.94
C PHE A 307 -4.38 -13.33 13.36
N TYR A 308 -3.24 -13.82 12.88
CA TYR A 308 -2.18 -12.94 12.39
C TYR A 308 -2.52 -12.26 11.06
N THR A 309 -3.34 -12.90 10.22
CA THR A 309 -3.89 -12.23 9.03
C THR A 309 -4.85 -11.11 9.41
N ALA A 310 -5.77 -11.34 10.35
CA ALA A 310 -6.66 -10.28 10.84
C ALA A 310 -5.86 -9.12 11.46
N LEU A 311 -4.83 -9.42 12.26
CA LEU A 311 -3.95 -8.40 12.82
C LEU A 311 -3.23 -7.62 11.71
N TYR A 312 -2.69 -8.28 10.68
CA TYR A 312 -2.12 -7.60 9.50
C TYR A 312 -3.10 -6.63 8.83
N HIS A 313 -4.39 -7.00 8.69
CA HIS A 313 -5.39 -6.11 8.12
C HIS A 313 -5.67 -4.87 9.00
N CYS A 314 -5.48 -4.95 10.32
CA CYS A 314 -5.59 -3.78 11.21
C CYS A 314 -4.51 -2.71 10.95
N TYR A 315 -3.43 -3.04 10.24
CA TYR A 315 -2.31 -2.14 9.96
C TYR A 315 -2.33 -1.57 8.54
N GLN A 316 -3.43 -1.71 7.80
CA GLN A 316 -3.52 -1.21 6.42
C GLN A 316 -3.97 0.27 6.36
N ALA A 317 -4.74 0.72 7.35
CA ALA A 317 -5.24 2.09 7.48
C ALA A 317 -5.48 2.45 8.96
N PRO A 318 -5.52 3.75 9.36
CA PRO A 318 -5.27 4.95 8.55
C PRO A 318 -3.86 4.97 7.94
N ARG A 319 -3.69 5.58 6.76
CA ARG A 319 -2.40 5.58 6.06
C ARG A 319 -1.55 6.78 6.44
N ILE A 320 -0.24 6.60 6.44
CA ILE A 320 0.71 7.72 6.48
C ILE A 320 0.53 8.55 5.22
N ALA A 321 0.27 9.85 5.36
CA ALA A 321 0.05 10.78 4.25
C ALA A 321 1.10 11.90 4.19
N SER A 322 1.92 12.09 5.24
CA SER A 322 3.11 12.94 5.14
C SER A 322 4.29 12.24 4.46
N ASP A 323 5.08 13.01 3.72
CA ASP A 323 6.38 12.61 3.20
C ASP A 323 7.40 12.37 4.33
N PHE A 324 8.56 11.80 3.98
CA PHE A 324 9.65 11.54 4.92
C PHE A 324 10.09 12.79 5.68
N LYS A 325 10.05 13.96 5.02
CA LYS A 325 10.38 15.26 5.64
C LYS A 325 9.19 15.95 6.32
N GLY A 326 8.06 15.26 6.43
CA GLY A 326 6.86 15.76 7.10
C GLY A 326 5.92 16.58 6.21
N THR A 327 6.25 16.88 4.95
CA THR A 327 5.34 17.63 4.07
C THR A 327 4.05 16.87 3.79
N TYR A 328 2.92 17.56 3.78
CA TYR A 328 1.60 16.97 3.46
C TYR A 328 0.66 18.02 2.86
N GLN A 329 -0.40 17.54 2.19
CA GLN A 329 -1.41 18.37 1.55
C GLN A 329 -2.42 18.92 2.58
N GLY A 330 -2.80 20.20 2.43
CA GLY A 330 -3.87 20.81 3.20
C GLY A 330 -5.22 20.10 3.03
N PHE A 331 -6.09 20.24 4.02
CA PHE A 331 -7.38 19.58 4.07
C PHE A 331 -8.54 20.51 3.70
N ALA A 332 -9.57 19.95 3.08
CA ALA A 332 -10.78 20.62 2.61
C ALA A 332 -10.50 21.71 1.55
N ASP A 333 -10.68 22.99 1.91
CA ASP A 333 -10.46 24.13 1.01
C ASP A 333 -9.05 24.74 1.18
N ASP A 334 -8.25 24.22 2.11
CA ASP A 334 -6.86 24.63 2.29
C ASP A 334 -5.96 23.99 1.23
N THR A 335 -5.42 24.82 0.34
CA THR A 335 -4.56 24.39 -0.78
C THR A 335 -3.07 24.51 -0.46
N LEU A 336 -2.68 24.81 0.78
CA LEU A 336 -1.28 24.95 1.17
C LEU A 336 -0.63 23.58 1.38
N ILE A 337 0.67 23.51 1.11
CA ILE A 337 1.51 22.41 1.59
C ILE A 337 1.96 22.75 3.00
N HIS A 338 1.64 21.86 3.94
CA HIS A 338 2.01 21.96 5.35
C HIS A 338 3.19 21.05 5.66
N ILE A 339 3.78 21.23 6.84
CA ILE A 339 4.82 20.34 7.40
C ILE A 339 4.32 19.83 8.75
N ALA A 340 4.29 18.51 8.92
CA ALA A 340 3.96 17.88 10.19
C ALA A 340 5.20 17.93 11.10
N GLU A 341 5.22 18.88 12.03
CA GLU A 341 6.33 19.05 12.98
C GLU A 341 6.11 18.21 14.23
N GLY A 342 6.98 17.21 14.45
CA GLY A 342 6.93 16.37 15.65
C GLY A 342 5.81 15.32 15.67
N PHE A 343 5.18 15.02 14.53
CA PHE A 343 4.21 13.94 14.37
C PHE A 343 4.17 13.44 12.92
N VAL A 344 3.62 12.25 12.70
CA VAL A 344 3.30 11.74 11.36
C VAL A 344 1.87 12.11 11.00
N TYR A 345 1.67 12.71 9.82
CA TYR A 345 0.33 13.03 9.35
C TYR A 345 -0.30 11.80 8.71
N TYR A 346 -1.49 11.43 9.17
CA TYR A 346 -2.29 10.31 8.65
C TYR A 346 -3.51 10.82 7.87
N ASP A 347 -3.97 10.04 6.91
CA ASP A 347 -5.27 10.22 6.23
C ASP A 347 -5.99 8.87 6.07
N ASP A 348 -7.14 8.89 5.39
CA ASP A 348 -8.00 7.73 5.14
C ASP A 348 -8.64 7.14 6.40
N PHE A 349 -9.26 8.00 7.20
CA PHE A 349 -9.99 7.59 8.39
C PHE A 349 -11.42 7.17 8.02
N THR A 350 -11.80 5.98 8.47
CA THR A 350 -13.15 5.42 8.27
C THR A 350 -13.88 5.27 9.61
N MET A 351 -14.04 6.40 10.31
CA MET A 351 -14.34 6.39 11.75
C MET A 351 -15.68 5.78 12.12
N TRP A 352 -16.65 5.67 11.21
CA TRP A 352 -17.91 4.98 11.50
C TRP A 352 -17.71 3.47 11.78
N ASP A 353 -16.68 2.87 11.20
CA ASP A 353 -16.28 1.49 11.41
C ASP A 353 -15.20 1.39 12.50
N THR A 354 -14.12 2.15 12.33
CA THR A 354 -12.86 1.91 13.05
C THR A 354 -12.90 2.30 14.52
N PHE A 355 -13.79 3.22 14.94
CA PHE A 355 -13.92 3.60 16.35
C PHE A 355 -14.37 2.45 17.26
N ARG A 356 -15.00 1.41 16.69
CA ARG A 356 -15.63 0.32 17.45
C ARG A 356 -14.61 -0.65 18.05
N ALA A 357 -13.52 -0.90 17.33
CA ALA A 357 -12.55 -1.94 17.70
C ALA A 357 -11.13 -1.65 17.20
N LEU A 358 -10.97 -1.08 15.99
CA LEU A 358 -9.64 -0.80 15.45
C LEU A 358 -8.92 0.28 16.27
N HIS A 359 -9.49 1.46 16.43
CA HIS A 359 -8.85 2.52 17.24
C HIS A 359 -8.70 2.14 18.72
N PRO A 360 -9.67 1.44 19.36
CA PRO A 360 -9.45 0.85 20.67
C PRO A 360 -8.23 -0.07 20.74
N LEU A 361 -8.03 -0.92 19.73
CA LEU A 361 -6.87 -1.81 19.62
C LEU A 361 -5.56 -1.03 19.39
N LEU A 362 -5.55 -0.08 18.46
CA LEU A 362 -4.39 0.75 18.16
C LEU A 362 -4.00 1.63 19.35
N ASN A 363 -4.94 2.09 20.16
CA ASN A 363 -4.64 2.77 21.42
C ASN A 363 -3.82 1.92 22.39
N ILE A 364 -3.96 0.59 22.33
CA ILE A 364 -3.20 -0.36 23.16
C ILE A 364 -1.86 -0.71 22.50
N LEU A 365 -1.86 -1.02 21.21
CA LEU A 365 -0.68 -1.55 20.51
C LEU A 365 0.24 -0.46 19.93
N GLU A 366 -0.35 0.68 19.60
CA GLU A 366 0.25 1.81 18.88
C GLU A 366 -0.08 3.16 19.53
N PRO A 367 0.18 3.36 20.84
CA PRO A 367 -0.18 4.61 21.52
C PRO A 367 0.42 5.85 20.83
N SER A 368 1.70 5.79 20.41
CA SER A 368 2.33 6.90 19.69
C SER A 368 1.70 7.18 18.32
N ALA A 369 1.42 6.15 17.53
CA ALA A 369 0.78 6.36 16.22
C ALA A 369 -0.66 6.84 16.40
N THR A 370 -1.36 6.39 17.44
CA THR A 370 -2.71 6.84 17.76
C THR A 370 -2.73 8.31 18.17
N THR A 371 -1.73 8.78 18.93
CA THR A 371 -1.52 10.20 19.21
C THR A 371 -1.30 11.00 17.91
N ASP A 372 -0.46 10.51 17.00
CA ASP A 372 -0.23 11.16 15.70
C ASP A 372 -1.49 11.21 14.83
N MET A 373 -2.31 10.16 14.88
CA MET A 373 -3.63 10.12 14.25
C MET A 373 -4.57 11.17 14.85
N VAL A 374 -4.58 11.37 16.17
CA VAL A 374 -5.34 12.44 16.83
C VAL A 374 -4.83 13.83 16.40
N LYS A 375 -3.52 14.06 16.41
CA LYS A 375 -2.92 15.30 15.88
C LYS A 375 -3.33 15.57 14.43
N SER A 376 -3.40 14.52 13.61
CA SER A 376 -3.84 14.60 12.21
C SER A 376 -5.31 14.99 12.08
N LEU A 377 -6.19 14.51 12.95
CA LEU A 377 -7.61 14.89 12.98
C LEU A 377 -7.79 16.34 13.45
N ILE A 378 -7.03 16.76 14.47
CA ILE A 378 -7.00 18.16 14.94
C ILE A 378 -6.55 19.10 13.83
N ALA A 379 -5.45 18.76 13.12
CA ALA A 379 -4.97 19.56 11.99
C ALA A 379 -6.04 19.70 10.89
N LYS A 380 -6.73 18.60 10.54
CA LYS A 380 -7.86 18.65 9.59
C LYS A 380 -8.98 19.54 10.09
N ALA A 381 -9.31 19.51 11.39
CA ALA A 381 -10.35 20.34 11.97
C ALA A 381 -9.99 21.84 11.92
N GLN A 382 -8.73 22.19 12.19
CA GLN A 382 -8.23 23.57 12.07
C GLN A 382 -8.25 24.07 10.62
N GLN A 383 -7.83 23.23 9.67
CA GLN A 383 -7.77 23.58 8.25
C GLN A 383 -9.16 23.64 7.61
N GLY A 384 -10.03 22.69 7.93
CA GLY A 384 -11.35 22.54 7.32
C GLY A 384 -12.50 23.16 8.12
N GLY A 385 -12.27 23.67 9.34
CA GLY A 385 -13.25 24.36 10.17
C GLY A 385 -14.12 23.49 11.08
N TRP A 386 -14.12 22.16 10.97
CA TRP A 386 -14.78 21.24 11.91
C TRP A 386 -14.12 19.85 11.93
N MET A 387 -14.36 19.07 12.98
CA MET A 387 -13.80 17.71 13.11
C MET A 387 -14.34 16.75 12.03
N PRO A 388 -13.50 16.15 11.17
CA PRO A 388 -13.97 15.21 10.16
C PRO A 388 -14.26 13.82 10.74
N VAL A 389 -15.27 13.14 10.20
CA VAL A 389 -15.64 11.76 10.60
C VAL A 389 -15.10 10.73 9.62
N PHE A 390 -15.20 10.99 8.33
CA PHE A 390 -14.73 10.08 7.29
C PHE A 390 -13.86 10.85 6.26
N PRO A 391 -12.75 11.47 6.70
CA PRO A 391 -11.86 12.19 5.80
C PRO A 391 -11.15 11.20 4.87
N LEU A 392 -11.38 11.40 3.57
CA LEU A 392 -10.70 10.72 2.47
C LEU A 392 -10.46 11.74 1.36
N TRP A 393 -9.44 11.50 0.55
CA TRP A 393 -9.09 12.37 -0.58
C TRP A 393 -8.97 13.83 -0.15
N GLY A 394 -8.27 14.08 0.98
CA GLY A 394 -7.99 15.42 1.46
C GLY A 394 -9.22 16.27 1.76
N SER A 395 -10.40 15.66 1.96
CA SER A 395 -11.64 16.43 2.12
C SER A 395 -12.69 15.71 2.97
N TYR A 396 -13.75 16.45 3.28
CA TYR A 396 -14.97 15.87 3.83
C TYR A 396 -15.70 15.05 2.78
N THR A 397 -16.11 13.84 3.16
CA THR A 397 -16.91 12.95 2.30
C THR A 397 -18.39 12.90 2.70
N SER A 398 -18.71 13.26 3.95
CA SER A 398 -20.00 12.97 4.60
C SER A 398 -20.44 11.50 4.49
N ALA A 399 -19.51 10.56 4.31
CA ALA A 399 -19.83 9.15 4.29
C ALA A 399 -20.24 8.69 5.70
N MET A 400 -21.28 7.85 5.75
CA MET A 400 -21.86 7.29 6.97
C MET A 400 -22.51 8.35 7.89
N ILE A 401 -22.50 8.14 9.21
CA ILE A 401 -23.21 8.98 10.20
C ILE A 401 -22.37 9.16 11.48
N GLY A 402 -22.81 10.07 12.37
CA GLY A 402 -22.30 10.23 13.73
C GLY A 402 -20.95 10.96 13.82
N ASP A 403 -20.52 11.30 15.03
CA ASP A 403 -19.31 12.09 15.30
C ASP A 403 -18.21 11.25 15.95
N HIS A 404 -17.82 10.17 15.28
CA HIS A 404 -16.99 9.10 15.86
C HIS A 404 -15.51 9.47 16.07
N ALA A 405 -15.03 10.55 15.45
CA ALA A 405 -13.71 11.10 15.72
C ALA A 405 -13.57 11.54 17.19
N GLY A 406 -14.60 12.17 17.75
CA GLY A 406 -14.62 12.56 19.16
C GLY A 406 -14.51 11.35 20.11
N ALA A 407 -15.11 10.21 19.76
CA ALA A 407 -15.01 8.99 20.57
C ALA A 407 -13.57 8.45 20.63
N MET A 408 -12.85 8.44 19.50
CA MET A 408 -11.44 8.04 19.47
C MET A 408 -10.57 9.01 20.27
N ILE A 409 -10.76 10.32 20.10
CA ILE A 409 -9.96 11.34 20.81
C ILE A 409 -10.19 11.22 22.32
N ALA A 410 -11.44 11.11 22.75
CA ALA A 410 -11.79 10.94 24.16
C ALA A 410 -11.19 9.64 24.74
N GLU A 411 -11.25 8.52 24.03
CA GLU A 411 -10.62 7.27 24.47
C GLU A 411 -9.10 7.39 24.60
N THR A 412 -8.46 8.06 23.64
CA THR A 412 -7.01 8.28 23.62
C THR A 412 -6.58 9.09 24.85
N PHE A 413 -7.29 10.20 25.12
CA PHE A 413 -7.10 11.02 26.32
C PHE A 413 -7.31 10.22 27.61
N LEU A 414 -8.45 9.52 27.74
CA LEU A 414 -8.80 8.77 28.96
C LEU A 414 -7.85 7.61 29.27
N LYS A 415 -7.07 7.14 28.29
CA LYS A 415 -6.03 6.12 28.46
C LYS A 415 -4.64 6.72 28.75
N GLY A 416 -4.54 8.04 28.94
CA GLY A 416 -3.31 8.73 29.30
C GLY A 416 -2.39 9.06 28.12
N ASN A 417 -2.86 8.91 26.88
CA ASN A 417 -2.14 9.36 25.70
C ASN A 417 -2.52 10.83 25.45
N GLU A 418 -1.83 11.76 26.10
CA GLU A 418 -2.24 13.18 26.18
C GLU A 418 -1.32 14.14 25.41
N ASP A 419 -0.34 13.62 24.65
CA ASP A 419 0.60 14.44 23.86
C ASP A 419 -0.07 15.01 22.61
N PHE A 420 -1.10 15.83 22.77
CA PHE A 420 -1.74 16.62 21.71
C PHE A 420 -2.41 17.86 22.31
N ASP A 421 -2.82 18.81 21.48
CA ASP A 421 -3.54 20.01 21.93
C ASP A 421 -4.96 19.65 22.38
N ILE A 422 -5.13 19.38 23.67
CA ILE A 422 -6.40 18.97 24.29
C ILE A 422 -7.46 20.06 24.16
N GLU A 423 -7.09 21.34 24.29
CA GLU A 423 -8.03 22.46 24.23
C GLU A 423 -8.57 22.65 22.80
N THR A 424 -7.73 22.51 21.78
CA THR A 424 -8.21 22.52 20.39
C THR A 424 -9.04 21.27 20.06
N ALA A 425 -8.73 20.13 20.69
CA ALA A 425 -9.43 18.87 20.45
C ALA A 425 -10.85 18.82 21.05
N TYR A 426 -11.09 19.54 22.15
CA TYR A 426 -12.37 19.62 22.87
C TYR A 426 -13.27 20.72 22.31
#